data_AF-A0A537R7B1-F1
#
_entry.id   AF-A0A537R7B1-F1
#
_cell.length_a   1.000
_cell.length_b   1.000
_cell.length_c   1.000
_cell.angle_alpha   90.00
_cell.angle_beta   90.00
_cell.angle_gamma   90.00
#
_symmetry.space_group_name_H-M   'P 1'
#
loop_
_entity.id
_entity.type
_entity.pdbx_description
1 polymer ?
#
loop_
_entity_poly.entity_id
_entity_poly.type
_entity_poly.pdbx_seq_one_letter_code
_entity_poly.pdbx_strand_id
1 'polypeptide(L)'
;MAAAPQIAPKDWIWRCLHCHGSLAPDVSSLYCSVCDRRYPALSGIPILVKDPLGYVRSELASLMRAIQNARRRRDRLDRTGRDSGLSEISLKRHRDVIEAEIAQAETLLGLLEPAAEVVRDQAGDALSARRSGWTADALFPYLLRDWTSTPELEAIGTRIGTALKQVFPEPSRASIVFAACGAGGLLAEIPPEFERVLGFDLTFPVLSAARHLLDGNSLDLAMARAIRQTGHITLRRREGRPSSRHVELVAMDALDAAFADGSVACIVTSFLIDLFPEPRRLASEIHRILCDDGVWINYGPSGPLQAFFRFDQTESAAFLDAAGFTVIGAEAYRTTYLDLSRDFPSWSFQNHVCYLTSARKTGEARQKLVRRTPNATEIPEIVPQHFPGANLIHRQNLDVEQTPITILRHDGVPGRTISLEITSGTARVMMLVDGKRTVDQIADLFNRDATPLPKDEIMGAFSHYFEQGLLSWRGR
;
A
#
# COMPACT_ATOMS: atom_id res chain seq x y z
N MET A 1 -17.91 -19.51 -23.92
CA MET A 1 -17.33 -19.61 -22.55
C MET A 1 -15.98 -20.27 -22.69
N ALA A 2 -14.89 -19.54 -22.42
CA ALA A 2 -13.56 -20.15 -22.33
C ALA A 2 -13.57 -21.11 -21.13
N ALA A 3 -12.98 -22.30 -21.26
CA ALA A 3 -12.85 -23.23 -20.14
C ALA A 3 -12.12 -22.54 -18.99
N ALA A 4 -12.61 -22.71 -17.76
CA ALA A 4 -11.93 -22.18 -16.58
C ALA A 4 -10.48 -22.68 -16.58
N PRO A 5 -9.48 -21.78 -16.44
CA PRO A 5 -8.08 -22.20 -16.43
C PRO A 5 -7.88 -23.23 -15.32
N GLN A 6 -7.45 -24.44 -15.70
CA GLN A 6 -7.14 -25.49 -14.74
C GLN A 6 -5.96 -25.03 -13.88
N ILE A 7 -6.17 -25.04 -12.58
CA ILE A 7 -5.14 -24.83 -11.57
C ILE A 7 -4.19 -26.04 -11.63
N ALA A 8 -2.97 -25.88 -12.15
CA ALA A 8 -2.05 -27.01 -12.39
C ALA A 8 -1.50 -27.62 -11.08
N PRO A 9 -1.40 -28.96 -10.97
CA PRO A 9 -0.91 -29.64 -9.78
C PRO A 9 0.63 -29.64 -9.71
N LYS A 10 1.23 -28.61 -9.11
CA LYS A 10 2.62 -28.64 -8.62
C LYS A 10 2.62 -28.50 -7.09
N ASP A 11 3.34 -29.36 -6.39
CA ASP A 11 3.51 -29.41 -4.92
C ASP A 11 3.12 -28.11 -4.19
N TRP A 12 1.91 -28.11 -3.62
CA TRP A 12 1.19 -26.89 -3.28
C TRP A 12 1.76 -26.27 -1.99
N ILE A 13 2.32 -25.07 -2.13
CA ILE A 13 2.92 -24.27 -1.04
C ILE A 13 1.90 -23.55 -0.14
N TRP A 14 0.61 -23.91 -0.21
CA TRP A 14 -0.43 -23.15 0.49
C TRP A 14 -0.78 -23.78 1.84
N ARG A 15 -0.97 -22.93 2.84
CA ARG A 15 -1.47 -23.26 4.18
C ARG A 15 -2.82 -22.60 4.44
N CYS A 16 -3.66 -23.28 5.19
CA CYS A 16 -4.93 -22.74 5.66
C CYS A 16 -4.69 -21.60 6.65
N LEU A 17 -5.35 -20.46 6.45
CA LEU A 17 -5.25 -19.28 7.34
C LEU A 17 -5.90 -19.46 8.72
N HIS A 18 -6.45 -20.64 9.01
CA HIS A 18 -7.16 -20.94 10.26
C HIS A 18 -6.48 -22.02 11.09
N CYS A 19 -6.12 -23.14 10.46
CA CYS A 19 -5.49 -24.27 11.15
C CYS A 19 -4.05 -24.54 10.70
N HIS A 20 -3.54 -23.76 9.72
CA HIS A 20 -2.21 -23.92 9.12
C HIS A 20 -1.94 -25.26 8.42
N GLY A 21 -2.95 -26.13 8.30
CA GLY A 21 -2.85 -27.35 7.48
C GLY A 21 -2.75 -27.03 5.98
N SER A 22 -2.16 -27.95 5.20
CA SER A 22 -2.00 -27.79 3.76
C SER A 22 -3.34 -27.61 3.04
N LEU A 23 -3.33 -26.79 1.98
CA LEU A 23 -4.49 -26.66 1.08
C LEU A 23 -4.25 -27.50 -0.18
N ALA A 24 -5.24 -28.31 -0.52
CA ALA A 24 -5.28 -29.06 -1.78
C ALA A 24 -6.12 -28.30 -2.81
N PRO A 25 -5.73 -28.33 -4.11
CA PRO A 25 -6.56 -27.80 -5.18
C PRO A 25 -7.84 -28.63 -5.34
N ASP A 26 -8.94 -27.92 -5.61
CA ASP A 26 -10.24 -28.41 -6.03
C ASP A 26 -10.62 -27.66 -7.33
N VAL A 27 -11.64 -28.11 -8.07
CA VAL A 27 -11.98 -27.66 -9.44
C VAL A 27 -11.97 -26.13 -9.60
N SER A 28 -12.51 -25.41 -8.61
CA SER A 28 -12.57 -23.94 -8.58
C SER A 28 -12.26 -23.37 -7.19
N SER A 29 -11.59 -24.15 -6.34
CA SER A 29 -11.30 -23.73 -4.96
C SER A 29 -10.03 -24.37 -4.41
N LEU A 30 -9.63 -23.92 -3.23
CA LEU A 30 -8.64 -24.58 -2.40
C LEU A 30 -9.32 -25.08 -1.14
N TYR A 31 -9.05 -26.33 -0.78
CA TYR A 31 -9.71 -27.00 0.33
C TYR A 31 -8.69 -27.47 1.37
N CYS A 32 -8.97 -27.18 2.64
CA CYS A 32 -8.21 -27.69 3.75
C CYS A 32 -8.85 -28.98 4.29
N SER A 33 -8.14 -30.10 4.20
CA SER A 33 -8.61 -31.39 4.73
C SER A 33 -8.63 -31.48 6.26
N VAL A 34 -8.02 -30.51 6.96
CA VAL A 34 -7.93 -30.52 8.43
C VAL A 34 -9.13 -29.83 9.08
N CYS A 35 -9.59 -28.71 8.52
CA CYS A 35 -10.67 -27.90 9.10
C CYS A 35 -11.83 -27.64 8.13
N ASP A 36 -11.88 -28.38 7.02
CA ASP A 36 -12.89 -28.32 5.96
C ASP A 36 -13.13 -26.96 5.29
N ARG A 37 -12.24 -25.99 5.52
CA ARG A 37 -12.39 -24.65 4.95
C ARG A 37 -12.07 -24.65 3.46
N ARG A 38 -12.86 -23.88 2.73
CA ARG A 38 -12.71 -23.66 1.29
C ARG A 38 -12.38 -22.21 0.99
N TYR A 39 -11.49 -22.01 0.02
CA TYR A 39 -11.10 -20.71 -0.49
C TYR A 39 -11.40 -20.69 -2.00
N PRO A 40 -12.40 -19.93 -2.47
CA PRO A 40 -12.78 -19.93 -3.88
C PRO A 40 -11.69 -19.34 -4.76
N ALA A 41 -11.64 -19.78 -6.02
CA ALA A 41 -10.89 -19.11 -7.08
C ALA A 41 -11.86 -18.39 -8.01
N LEU A 42 -11.70 -17.09 -8.16
CA LEU A 42 -12.59 -16.23 -8.96
C LEU A 42 -11.80 -15.68 -10.14
N SER A 43 -12.25 -15.94 -11.36
CA SER A 43 -11.52 -15.60 -12.59
C SER A 43 -10.08 -16.15 -12.59
N GLY A 44 -9.88 -17.35 -12.03
CA GLY A 44 -8.56 -17.97 -11.90
C GLY A 44 -7.67 -17.39 -10.79
N ILE A 45 -8.18 -16.48 -9.95
CA ILE A 45 -7.46 -15.87 -8.83
C ILE A 45 -7.96 -16.50 -7.52
N PRO A 46 -7.14 -17.31 -6.82
CA PRO A 46 -7.49 -17.82 -5.49
C PRO A 46 -7.68 -16.68 -4.48
N ILE A 47 -8.73 -16.77 -3.68
CA ILE A 47 -9.08 -15.80 -2.63
C ILE A 47 -8.66 -16.35 -1.27
N LEU A 48 -7.40 -16.15 -0.92
CA LEU A 48 -6.76 -16.64 0.30
C LEU A 48 -6.80 -15.58 1.41
N VAL A 49 -7.99 -15.37 1.96
CA VAL A 49 -8.25 -14.52 3.14
C VAL A 49 -9.17 -15.24 4.13
N LYS A 50 -9.21 -14.81 5.40
CA LYS A 50 -9.90 -15.54 6.49
C LYS A 50 -11.41 -15.75 6.28
N ASP A 51 -12.10 -14.81 5.63
CA ASP A 51 -13.42 -15.11 5.08
C ASP A 51 -13.51 -14.52 3.66
N PRO A 52 -13.36 -15.40 2.64
CA PRO A 52 -13.31 -14.99 1.24
C PRO A 52 -14.58 -14.30 0.75
N LEU A 53 -15.76 -14.75 1.20
CA LEU A 53 -17.04 -14.24 0.72
C LEU A 53 -17.31 -12.84 1.25
N GLY A 54 -17.06 -12.62 2.54
CA GLY A 54 -17.15 -11.30 3.15
C GLY A 54 -16.18 -10.31 2.53
N TYR A 55 -14.97 -10.76 2.18
CA TYR A 55 -14.00 -9.96 1.44
C TYR A 55 -14.51 -9.57 0.04
N VAL A 56 -14.96 -10.52 -0.78
CA VAL A 56 -15.46 -10.23 -2.13
C VAL A 56 -16.69 -9.31 -2.09
N ARG A 57 -17.61 -9.53 -1.15
CA ARG A 57 -18.75 -8.62 -0.92
C ARG A 57 -18.29 -7.21 -0.57
N SER A 58 -17.25 -7.06 0.25
CA SER A 58 -16.70 -5.75 0.62
C SER A 58 -16.14 -5.02 -0.61
N GLU A 59 -15.40 -5.72 -1.47
CA GLU A 59 -14.82 -5.17 -2.70
C GLU A 59 -15.92 -4.72 -3.68
N LEU A 60 -16.93 -5.56 -3.92
CA LEU A 60 -18.10 -5.21 -4.76
C LEU A 60 -18.84 -3.99 -4.19
N ALA A 61 -19.11 -3.99 -2.88
CA ALA A 61 -19.78 -2.87 -2.22
C ALA A 61 -18.94 -1.58 -2.26
N SER A 62 -17.61 -1.69 -2.24
CA SER A 62 -16.70 -0.55 -2.38
C SER A 62 -16.86 0.13 -3.74
N LEU A 63 -16.84 -0.64 -4.83
CA LEU A 63 -17.06 -0.14 -6.19
C LEU A 63 -18.46 0.47 -6.36
N MET A 64 -19.50 -0.20 -5.86
CA MET A 64 -20.87 0.33 -5.90
C MET A 64 -21.00 1.65 -5.13
N ARG A 65 -20.37 1.76 -3.96
CA ARG A 65 -20.32 3.01 -3.19
C ARG A 65 -19.58 4.11 -3.95
N ALA A 66 -18.47 3.80 -4.62
CA ALA A 66 -17.74 4.76 -5.44
C ALA A 66 -18.64 5.32 -6.57
N ILE A 67 -19.35 4.46 -7.29
CA ILE A 67 -20.31 4.85 -8.33
C ILE A 67 -21.43 5.74 -7.75
N GLN A 68 -22.03 5.35 -6.63
CA GLN A 68 -23.10 6.13 -5.99
C GLN A 68 -22.60 7.49 -5.49
N ASN A 69 -21.41 7.54 -4.88
CA ASN A 69 -20.78 8.78 -4.44
C ASN A 69 -20.51 9.72 -5.60
N ALA A 70 -19.96 9.21 -6.70
CA ALA A 70 -19.70 9.99 -7.92
C ALA A 70 -21.00 10.52 -8.54
N ARG A 71 -22.06 9.70 -8.65
CA ARG A 71 -23.39 10.14 -9.10
C ARG A 71 -23.96 11.25 -8.21
N ARG A 72 -23.89 11.10 -6.89
CA ARG A 72 -24.32 12.16 -5.94
C ARG A 72 -23.50 13.45 -6.10
N ARG A 73 -22.18 13.35 -6.34
CA ARG A 73 -21.32 14.50 -6.62
C ARG A 73 -21.75 15.22 -7.90
N ARG A 74 -22.09 14.48 -8.97
CA ARG A 74 -22.62 15.05 -10.22
C ARG A 74 -23.91 15.82 -9.99
N ASP A 75 -24.88 15.22 -9.30
CA ASP A 75 -26.17 15.86 -9.03
C ASP A 75 -26.04 17.09 -8.10
N ARG A 76 -25.02 17.11 -7.23
CA ARG A 76 -24.67 18.30 -6.42
C ARG A 76 -24.03 19.38 -7.28
N LEU A 77 -23.09 19.02 -8.16
CA LEU A 77 -22.39 19.96 -9.05
C LEU A 77 -23.37 20.76 -9.91
N ASP A 78 -24.42 20.11 -10.45
CA ASP A 78 -25.40 20.80 -11.30
C ASP A 78 -26.24 21.84 -10.54
N ARG A 79 -26.42 21.65 -9.23
CA ARG A 79 -27.10 22.59 -8.34
C ARG A 79 -26.15 23.69 -7.86
N THR A 80 -25.08 23.32 -7.17
CA THR A 80 -24.19 24.28 -6.49
C THR A 80 -23.24 24.99 -7.43
N GLY A 81 -22.93 24.39 -8.57
CA GLY A 81 -21.97 24.94 -9.53
C GLY A 81 -22.45 26.24 -10.17
N ARG A 82 -23.77 26.36 -10.43
CA ARG A 82 -24.38 27.61 -10.91
C ARG A 82 -24.35 28.70 -9.84
N ASP A 83 -24.71 28.34 -8.62
CA ASP A 83 -24.72 29.25 -7.47
C ASP A 83 -23.31 29.77 -7.13
N SER A 84 -22.28 28.96 -7.41
CA SER A 84 -20.86 29.32 -7.21
C SER A 84 -20.26 30.16 -8.34
N GLY A 85 -21.05 30.55 -9.35
CA GLY A 85 -20.59 31.37 -10.47
C GLY A 85 -19.62 30.65 -11.43
N LEU A 86 -19.57 29.31 -11.43
CA LEU A 86 -18.73 28.57 -12.36
C LEU A 86 -19.23 28.73 -13.79
N SER A 87 -18.30 28.93 -14.74
CA SER A 87 -18.63 28.97 -16.16
C SER A 87 -19.18 27.62 -16.65
N GLU A 88 -20.01 27.62 -17.70
CA GLU A 88 -20.54 26.38 -18.30
C GLU A 88 -19.41 25.44 -18.77
N ILE A 89 -18.29 26.00 -19.25
CA ILE A 89 -17.11 25.22 -19.64
C ILE A 89 -16.50 24.52 -18.42
N SER A 90 -16.39 25.22 -17.28
CA SER A 90 -15.89 24.63 -16.03
C SER A 90 -16.83 23.53 -15.52
N LEU A 91 -18.14 23.77 -15.54
CA LEU A 91 -19.14 22.77 -15.14
C LEU A 91 -19.07 21.51 -16.01
N LYS A 92 -18.95 21.68 -17.33
CA LYS A 92 -18.77 20.57 -18.25
C LYS A 92 -17.50 19.78 -17.95
N ARG A 93 -16.37 20.46 -17.67
CA ARG A 93 -15.11 19.78 -17.30
C ARG A 93 -15.26 18.98 -16.00
N HIS A 94 -15.94 19.52 -15.00
CA HIS A 94 -16.19 18.78 -13.75
C HIS A 94 -17.13 17.59 -13.97
N ARG A 95 -18.16 17.73 -14.81
CA ARG A 95 -19.02 16.60 -15.22
C ARG A 95 -18.19 15.51 -15.90
N ASP A 96 -17.32 15.86 -16.84
CA ASP A 96 -16.45 14.91 -17.54
C ASP A 96 -15.54 14.13 -16.58
N VAL A 97 -14.99 14.78 -15.54
CA VAL A 97 -14.19 14.09 -14.51
C VAL A 97 -15.04 13.07 -13.75
N ILE A 98 -16.23 13.47 -13.29
CA ILE A 98 -17.11 12.60 -12.50
C ILE A 98 -17.66 11.44 -13.36
N GLU A 99 -17.97 11.70 -14.64
CA GLU A 99 -18.38 10.67 -15.59
C GLU A 99 -17.26 9.66 -15.85
N ALA A 100 -16.00 10.12 -15.96
CA ALA A 100 -14.86 9.23 -16.05
C ALA A 100 -14.70 8.38 -14.78
N GLU A 101 -14.81 8.97 -13.58
CA GLU A 101 -14.78 8.21 -12.31
C GLU A 101 -15.86 7.11 -12.26
N ILE A 102 -17.09 7.42 -12.69
CA ILE A 102 -18.20 6.44 -12.75
C ILE A 102 -17.85 5.32 -13.72
N ALA A 103 -17.47 5.66 -14.95
CA ALA A 103 -17.18 4.69 -16.00
C ALA A 103 -15.99 3.80 -15.62
N GLN A 104 -14.95 4.35 -15.00
CA GLN A 104 -13.82 3.59 -14.50
C GLN A 104 -14.22 2.57 -13.42
N ALA A 105 -15.06 2.97 -12.45
CA ALA A 105 -15.56 2.06 -11.43
C ALA A 105 -16.50 0.99 -12.02
N GLU A 106 -17.31 1.35 -13.01
CA GLU A 106 -18.16 0.41 -13.76
C GLU A 106 -17.32 -0.61 -14.56
N THR A 107 -16.21 -0.18 -15.19
CA THR A 107 -15.25 -1.08 -15.84
C THR A 107 -14.67 -2.10 -14.86
N LEU A 108 -14.19 -1.66 -13.69
CA LEU A 108 -13.68 -2.58 -12.67
C LEU A 108 -14.77 -3.51 -12.14
N LEU A 109 -16.00 -3.02 -11.97
CA LEU A 109 -17.13 -3.83 -11.52
C LEU A 109 -17.49 -4.91 -12.55
N GLY A 110 -17.41 -4.59 -13.85
CA GLY A 110 -17.61 -5.56 -14.93
C GLY A 110 -16.61 -6.71 -14.88
N LEU A 111 -15.35 -6.46 -14.53
CA LEU A 111 -14.34 -7.51 -14.33
C LEU A 111 -14.66 -8.43 -13.14
N LEU A 112 -15.50 -7.98 -12.20
CA LEU A 112 -15.92 -8.74 -11.01
C LEU A 112 -17.29 -9.40 -11.17
N GLU A 113 -17.92 -9.36 -12.34
CA GLU A 113 -19.24 -9.98 -12.57
C GLU A 113 -19.28 -11.48 -12.18
N PRO A 114 -18.28 -12.33 -12.53
CA PRO A 114 -18.26 -13.72 -12.10
C PRO A 114 -18.21 -13.88 -10.57
N ALA A 115 -17.54 -12.96 -9.88
CA ALA A 115 -17.46 -12.96 -8.43
C ALA A 115 -18.79 -12.57 -7.77
N ALA A 116 -19.54 -11.66 -8.40
CA ALA A 116 -20.86 -11.25 -7.93
C ALA A 116 -21.88 -12.40 -7.98
N GLU A 117 -21.81 -13.26 -8.99
CA GLU A 117 -22.66 -14.47 -9.10
C GLU A 117 -22.45 -15.40 -7.91
N VAL A 118 -21.20 -15.77 -7.62
CA VAL A 118 -20.85 -16.66 -6.50
C VAL A 118 -21.32 -16.09 -5.16
N VAL A 119 -21.23 -14.77 -4.98
CA VAL A 119 -21.67 -14.08 -3.77
C VAL A 119 -23.20 -14.07 -3.61
N ARG A 120 -23.95 -13.90 -4.71
CA ARG A 120 -25.42 -13.85 -4.70
C ARG A 120 -26.04 -15.18 -4.28
N ASP A 121 -25.45 -16.28 -4.70
CA ASP A 121 -25.97 -17.63 -4.40
C ASP A 121 -25.83 -18.02 -2.92
N GLN A 122 -25.04 -17.27 -2.14
CA GLN A 122 -24.70 -17.58 -0.76
C GLN A 122 -25.28 -16.56 0.22
N ALA A 123 -26.58 -16.29 0.12
CA ALA A 123 -27.31 -15.35 0.98
C ALA A 123 -27.20 -15.75 2.48
N GLY A 124 -26.23 -15.15 3.17
CA GLY A 124 -25.96 -15.33 4.60
C GLY A 124 -25.58 -14.01 5.26
N ASP A 125 -25.71 -13.98 6.58
CA ASP A 125 -25.76 -12.84 7.51
C ASP A 125 -25.00 -11.54 7.18
N ALA A 126 -25.54 -10.45 7.73
CA ALA A 126 -25.02 -9.09 7.65
C ALA A 126 -23.55 -9.00 8.11
N LEU A 127 -22.71 -8.40 7.27
CA LEU A 127 -21.26 -8.38 7.43
C LEU A 127 -20.77 -7.28 8.37
N SER A 128 -19.78 -7.61 9.19
CA SER A 128 -18.85 -6.64 9.77
C SER A 128 -18.01 -5.99 8.67
N ALA A 129 -17.84 -4.66 8.71
CA ALA A 129 -16.95 -3.95 7.80
C ALA A 129 -15.53 -4.54 7.86
N ARG A 130 -15.05 -5.09 6.75
CA ARG A 130 -13.69 -5.63 6.64
C ARG A 130 -12.79 -4.64 5.93
N ARG A 131 -11.49 -4.74 6.22
CA ARG A 131 -10.45 -4.08 5.43
C ARG A 131 -10.59 -4.53 3.97
N SER A 132 -11.15 -3.65 3.15
CA SER A 132 -10.86 -3.67 1.72
C SER A 132 -9.43 -3.18 1.51
N GLY A 133 -8.85 -3.50 0.36
CA GLY A 133 -7.62 -2.87 -0.09
C GLY A 133 -7.81 -1.38 -0.41
N TRP A 134 -7.14 -0.93 -1.46
CA TRP A 134 -7.23 0.46 -1.92
C TRP A 134 -8.60 0.78 -2.51
N THR A 135 -9.00 2.04 -2.42
CA THR A 135 -10.21 2.55 -3.10
C THR A 135 -9.98 2.63 -4.61
N ALA A 136 -11.05 2.58 -5.39
CA ALA A 136 -10.96 2.57 -6.86
C ALA A 136 -10.15 3.76 -7.42
N ASP A 137 -10.38 4.95 -6.88
CA ASP A 137 -9.66 6.18 -7.26
C ASP A 137 -8.15 6.09 -7.00
N ALA A 138 -7.75 5.42 -5.92
CA ALA A 138 -6.34 5.19 -5.62
C ALA A 138 -5.69 4.14 -6.52
N LEU A 139 -6.46 3.25 -7.16
CA LEU A 139 -5.96 2.17 -8.00
C LEU A 139 -5.60 2.61 -9.43
N PHE A 140 -6.34 3.57 -10.00
CA PHE A 140 -6.15 3.95 -11.41
C PHE A 140 -4.74 4.43 -11.74
N PRO A 141 -4.07 5.26 -10.91
CA PRO A 141 -2.70 5.66 -11.19
C PRO A 141 -1.73 4.48 -11.34
N TYR A 142 -1.93 3.41 -10.57
CA TYR A 142 -1.11 2.20 -10.67
C TYR A 142 -1.40 1.40 -11.95
N LEU A 143 -2.67 1.29 -12.35
CA LEU A 143 -3.03 0.68 -13.64
C LEU A 143 -2.39 1.41 -14.80
N LEU A 144 -2.39 2.75 -14.77
CA LEU A 144 -1.76 3.57 -15.79
C LEU A 144 -0.23 3.37 -15.79
N ARG A 145 0.42 3.50 -14.62
CA ARG A 145 1.86 3.27 -14.48
C ARG A 145 2.29 1.92 -15.08
N ASP A 146 1.54 0.87 -14.75
CA ASP A 146 1.89 -0.51 -15.05
C ASP A 146 1.57 -0.93 -16.50
N TRP A 147 0.60 -0.30 -17.15
CA TRP A 147 0.06 -0.80 -18.43
C TRP A 147 0.06 0.22 -19.57
N THR A 148 0.71 1.39 -19.39
CA THR A 148 0.95 2.34 -20.48
C THR A 148 2.43 2.42 -20.89
N SER A 149 3.30 1.50 -20.44
CA SER A 149 4.76 1.56 -20.69
C SER A 149 5.36 2.89 -20.21
N THR A 150 5.15 3.21 -18.94
CA THR A 150 5.76 4.40 -18.33
C THR A 150 7.28 4.21 -18.17
N PRO A 151 8.09 5.29 -18.28
CA PRO A 151 9.52 5.22 -17.97
C PRO A 151 9.80 4.76 -16.53
N GLU A 152 8.90 5.09 -15.60
CA GLU A 152 8.97 4.65 -14.21
C GLU A 152 8.93 3.12 -14.10
N LEU A 153 7.94 2.46 -14.72
CA LEU A 153 7.84 1.01 -14.72
C LEU A 153 9.08 0.35 -15.32
N GLU A 154 9.58 0.87 -16.46
CA GLU A 154 10.77 0.33 -17.12
C GLU A 154 12.01 0.42 -16.24
N ALA A 155 12.19 1.55 -15.55
CA ALA A 155 13.29 1.75 -14.62
C ALA A 155 13.19 0.79 -13.41
N ILE A 156 12.01 0.65 -12.82
CA ILE A 156 11.78 -0.27 -11.68
C ILE A 156 12.00 -1.73 -12.12
N GLY A 157 11.40 -2.13 -13.24
CA GLY A 157 11.52 -3.49 -13.79
C GLY A 157 12.97 -3.85 -14.12
N THR A 158 13.73 -2.93 -14.71
CA THR A 158 15.16 -3.12 -15.00
C THR A 158 15.98 -3.34 -13.73
N ARG A 159 15.72 -2.53 -12.69
CA ARG A 159 16.44 -2.60 -11.40
C ARG A 159 16.14 -3.90 -10.67
N ILE A 160 14.86 -4.23 -10.52
CA ILE A 160 14.43 -5.48 -9.87
C ILE A 160 14.92 -6.70 -10.67
N GLY A 161 14.81 -6.67 -12.01
CA GLY A 161 15.30 -7.75 -12.87
C GLY A 161 16.81 -7.94 -12.78
N THR A 162 17.58 -6.85 -12.63
CA THR A 162 19.04 -6.92 -12.40
C THR A 162 19.35 -7.56 -11.05
N ALA A 163 18.68 -7.14 -9.97
CA ALA A 163 18.85 -7.73 -8.65
C ALA A 163 18.48 -9.23 -8.65
N LEU A 164 17.38 -9.61 -9.30
CA LEU A 164 16.97 -11.01 -9.46
C LEU A 164 18.05 -11.85 -10.16
N LYS A 165 18.63 -11.34 -11.26
CA LYS A 165 19.72 -12.04 -11.99
C LYS A 165 20.98 -12.19 -11.16
N GLN A 166 21.32 -11.19 -10.35
CA GLN A 166 22.48 -11.25 -9.45
C GLN A 166 22.30 -12.31 -8.36
N VAL A 167 21.09 -12.41 -7.81
CA VAL A 167 20.78 -13.37 -6.74
C VAL A 167 20.57 -14.78 -7.28
N PHE A 168 19.94 -14.92 -8.45
CA PHE A 168 19.61 -16.18 -9.09
C PHE A 168 20.23 -16.27 -10.49
N PRO A 169 21.53 -16.59 -10.60
CA PRO A 169 22.17 -16.80 -11.90
C PRO A 169 21.57 -17.99 -12.66
N GLU A 170 20.95 -18.95 -11.95
CA GLU A 170 20.20 -20.09 -12.50
C GLU A 170 18.71 -20.00 -12.11
N PRO A 171 17.88 -19.24 -12.84
CA PRO A 171 16.51 -18.92 -12.42
C PRO A 171 15.51 -20.09 -12.49
N SER A 172 15.82 -21.15 -13.24
CA SER A 172 14.91 -22.27 -13.59
C SER A 172 14.37 -23.11 -12.43
N ARG A 173 14.83 -22.85 -11.20
CA ARG A 173 14.43 -23.58 -9.98
C ARG A 173 13.89 -22.65 -8.89
N ALA A 174 13.84 -21.34 -9.13
CA ALA A 174 13.46 -20.37 -8.13
C ALA A 174 12.00 -19.94 -8.28
N SER A 175 11.28 -19.89 -7.15
CA SER A 175 9.97 -19.27 -7.04
C SER A 175 10.10 -17.81 -6.62
N ILE A 176 9.54 -16.90 -7.42
CA ILE A 176 9.54 -15.46 -7.15
C ILE A 176 8.13 -15.01 -6.82
N VAL A 177 7.98 -14.37 -5.67
CA VAL A 177 6.70 -13.86 -5.18
C VAL A 177 6.76 -12.34 -5.03
N PHE A 178 5.83 -11.63 -5.64
CA PHE A 178 5.65 -10.18 -5.46
C PHE A 178 4.54 -9.94 -4.46
N ALA A 179 4.90 -9.42 -3.28
CA ALA A 179 3.94 -9.04 -2.26
C ALA A 179 3.39 -7.64 -2.54
N ALA A 180 2.07 -7.48 -2.44
CA ALA A 180 1.34 -6.29 -2.86
C ALA A 180 1.68 -5.88 -4.31
N CYS A 181 1.45 -6.82 -5.23
CA CYS A 181 1.85 -6.66 -6.63
C CYS A 181 1.07 -5.57 -7.38
N GLY A 182 0.03 -4.97 -6.77
CA GLY A 182 -0.79 -3.94 -7.39
C GLY A 182 -1.35 -4.38 -8.73
N ALA A 183 -1.22 -3.53 -9.74
CA ALA A 183 -1.71 -3.77 -11.10
C ALA A 183 -0.89 -4.81 -11.89
N GLY A 184 0.20 -5.36 -11.34
CA GLY A 184 0.90 -6.49 -11.93
C GLY A 184 1.74 -6.18 -13.17
N GLY A 185 1.98 -4.90 -13.50
CA GLY A 185 2.83 -4.55 -14.65
C GLY A 185 4.26 -5.06 -14.49
N LEU A 186 4.80 -5.00 -13.26
CA LEU A 186 6.12 -5.56 -12.96
C LEU A 186 6.18 -7.07 -13.19
N LEU A 187 5.09 -7.81 -12.93
CA LEU A 187 5.04 -9.26 -13.14
C LEU A 187 5.20 -9.62 -14.63
N ALA A 188 4.64 -8.79 -15.52
CA ALA A 188 4.75 -8.98 -16.96
C ALA A 188 6.18 -8.77 -17.49
N GLU A 189 7.03 -8.09 -16.71
CA GLU A 189 8.42 -7.81 -17.04
C GLU A 189 9.39 -8.89 -16.51
N ILE A 190 8.89 -9.84 -15.71
CA ILE A 190 9.72 -10.91 -15.17
C ILE A 190 10.00 -11.97 -16.26
N PRO A 191 11.27 -12.37 -16.43
CA PRO A 191 11.63 -13.39 -17.42
C PRO A 191 10.95 -14.75 -17.13
N PRO A 192 10.45 -15.47 -18.15
CA PRO A 192 9.74 -16.75 -17.98
C PRO A 192 10.64 -17.91 -17.53
N GLU A 193 11.95 -17.68 -17.41
CA GLU A 193 12.93 -18.68 -16.98
C GLU A 193 12.78 -19.04 -15.50
N PHE A 194 12.07 -18.25 -14.69
CA PHE A 194 11.75 -18.64 -13.31
C PHE A 194 10.75 -19.78 -13.27
N GLU A 195 10.95 -20.74 -12.36
CA GLU A 195 10.04 -21.88 -12.24
C GLU A 195 8.59 -21.43 -11.98
N ARG A 196 8.43 -20.38 -11.17
CA ARG A 196 7.15 -19.83 -10.78
C ARG A 196 7.28 -18.34 -10.50
N VAL A 197 6.36 -17.56 -11.08
CA VAL A 197 6.21 -16.14 -10.78
C VAL A 197 4.79 -15.92 -10.25
N LEU A 198 4.68 -15.36 -9.05
CA LEU A 198 3.40 -15.14 -8.41
C LEU A 198 3.32 -13.71 -7.89
N GLY A 199 2.21 -13.04 -8.16
CA GLY A 199 1.84 -11.78 -7.52
C GLY A 199 0.69 -11.99 -6.56
N PHE A 200 0.70 -11.31 -5.42
CA PHE A 200 -0.49 -11.23 -4.58
C PHE A 200 -0.73 -9.82 -4.08
N ASP A 201 -2.01 -9.49 -3.89
CA ASP A 201 -2.46 -8.20 -3.37
C ASP A 201 -3.76 -8.41 -2.58
N LEU A 202 -4.12 -7.45 -1.72
CA LEU A 202 -5.39 -7.46 -1.00
C LEU A 202 -6.49 -6.70 -1.76
N THR A 203 -6.21 -6.13 -2.93
CA THR A 203 -7.18 -5.33 -3.68
C THR A 203 -7.71 -6.10 -4.88
N PHE A 204 -8.80 -6.85 -4.70
CA PHE A 204 -9.31 -7.74 -5.74
C PHE A 204 -9.60 -7.08 -7.11
N PRO A 205 -10.21 -5.87 -7.19
CA PRO A 205 -10.45 -5.21 -8.47
C PRO A 205 -9.17 -5.01 -9.30
N VAL A 206 -8.04 -4.69 -8.67
CA VAL A 206 -6.77 -4.48 -9.38
C VAL A 206 -6.17 -5.80 -9.86
N LEU A 207 -6.31 -6.87 -9.07
CA LEU A 207 -5.88 -8.21 -9.47
C LEU A 207 -6.69 -8.75 -10.65
N SER A 208 -8.00 -8.49 -10.68
CA SER A 208 -8.84 -8.86 -11.82
C SER A 208 -8.47 -8.11 -13.09
N ALA A 209 -8.16 -6.81 -12.99
CA ALA A 209 -7.62 -6.04 -14.11
C ALA A 209 -6.24 -6.57 -14.55
N ALA A 210 -5.35 -6.87 -13.60
CA ALA A 210 -4.04 -7.46 -13.89
C ALA A 210 -4.17 -8.80 -14.62
N ARG A 211 -5.04 -9.73 -14.16
CA ARG A 211 -5.29 -11.01 -14.82
C ARG A 211 -5.77 -10.80 -16.26
N HIS A 212 -6.75 -9.93 -16.46
CA HIS A 212 -7.29 -9.60 -17.78
C HIS A 212 -6.19 -9.12 -18.75
N LEU A 213 -5.30 -8.23 -18.28
CA LEU A 213 -4.20 -7.69 -19.08
C LEU A 213 -3.06 -8.70 -19.30
N LEU A 214 -2.74 -9.53 -18.30
CA LEU A 214 -1.75 -10.62 -18.40
C LEU A 214 -2.21 -11.72 -19.37
N ASP A 215 -3.53 -11.94 -19.51
CA ASP A 215 -4.12 -12.81 -20.52
C ASP A 215 -4.00 -12.28 -21.95
N GLY A 216 -3.53 -11.03 -22.11
CA GLY A 216 -3.35 -10.37 -23.40
C GLY A 216 -4.58 -9.63 -23.90
N ASN A 217 -5.63 -9.53 -23.08
CA ASN A 217 -6.76 -8.66 -23.39
C ASN A 217 -6.37 -7.18 -23.19
N SER A 218 -7.15 -6.27 -23.77
CA SER A 218 -7.05 -4.84 -23.51
C SER A 218 -8.14 -4.37 -22.54
N LEU A 219 -7.87 -3.27 -21.84
CA LEU A 219 -8.84 -2.62 -20.95
C LEU A 219 -8.93 -1.13 -21.31
N ASP A 220 -10.11 -0.69 -21.73
CA ASP A 220 -10.36 0.74 -21.99
C ASP A 220 -10.80 1.42 -20.69
N LEU A 221 -10.00 2.38 -20.25
CA LEU A 221 -10.31 3.23 -19.10
C LEU A 221 -10.80 4.59 -19.59
N ALA A 222 -11.97 5.01 -19.09
CA ALA A 222 -12.43 6.37 -19.26
C ALA A 222 -11.49 7.33 -18.52
N MET A 223 -11.27 8.51 -19.10
CA MET A 223 -10.39 9.55 -18.57
C MET A 223 -11.10 10.89 -18.66
N ALA A 224 -10.84 11.77 -17.69
CA ALA A 224 -11.29 13.14 -17.77
C ALA A 224 -10.75 13.79 -19.05
N ARG A 225 -11.64 14.29 -19.91
CA ARG A 225 -11.23 14.91 -21.18
C ARG A 225 -10.42 16.17 -20.90
N ALA A 226 -9.14 16.17 -21.28
CA ALA A 226 -8.48 17.43 -21.56
C ALA A 226 -9.05 18.03 -22.85
N ILE A 227 -8.88 19.34 -23.05
CA ILE A 227 -9.36 20.04 -24.25
C ILE A 227 -8.77 19.33 -25.49
N ARG A 228 -9.65 18.81 -26.37
CA ARG A 228 -9.33 18.07 -27.62
C ARG A 228 -8.82 16.62 -27.45
N GLN A 229 -9.07 15.96 -26.33
CA GLN A 229 -8.75 14.53 -26.15
C GLN A 229 -9.99 13.63 -26.18
N THR A 230 -9.79 12.36 -26.54
CA THR A 230 -10.85 11.32 -26.70
C THR A 230 -11.54 10.94 -25.41
N GLY A 231 -10.91 11.18 -24.25
CA GLY A 231 -11.45 10.82 -22.93
C GLY A 231 -11.33 9.34 -22.60
N HIS A 232 -10.43 8.61 -23.26
CA HIS A 232 -10.18 7.20 -23.00
C HIS A 232 -8.71 6.85 -23.19
N ILE A 233 -8.22 5.87 -22.44
CA ILE A 233 -6.91 5.25 -22.60
C ILE A 233 -7.05 3.73 -22.63
N THR A 234 -6.45 3.09 -23.62
CA THR A 234 -6.44 1.63 -23.75
C THR A 234 -5.20 1.08 -23.07
N LEU A 235 -5.39 0.34 -21.99
CA LEU A 235 -4.36 -0.44 -21.34
C LEU A 235 -4.18 -1.77 -22.07
N ARG A 236 -2.93 -2.17 -22.29
CA ARG A 236 -2.60 -3.45 -22.93
C ARG A 236 -1.19 -3.88 -22.57
N ARG A 237 -0.92 -5.18 -22.70
CA ARG A 237 0.45 -5.68 -22.62
C ARG A 237 1.31 -5.07 -23.73
N ARG A 238 2.57 -4.78 -23.42
CA ARG A 238 3.56 -4.32 -24.40
C ARG A 238 3.76 -5.39 -25.48
N GLU A 239 3.73 -4.95 -26.74
CA GLU A 239 3.95 -5.82 -27.90
C GLU A 239 5.37 -6.42 -27.86
N GLY A 240 5.51 -7.67 -28.33
CA GLY A 240 6.79 -8.39 -28.34
C GLY A 240 7.21 -9.04 -27.01
N ARG A 241 6.49 -8.81 -25.91
CA ARG A 241 6.74 -9.54 -24.65
C ARG A 241 6.18 -10.98 -24.74
N PRO A 242 6.86 -11.97 -24.14
CA PRO A 242 6.36 -13.35 -24.07
C PRO A 242 5.02 -13.42 -23.31
N SER A 243 4.32 -14.54 -23.47
CA SER A 243 3.06 -14.79 -22.76
C SER A 243 3.29 -14.84 -21.25
N SER A 244 2.54 -14.03 -20.50
CA SER A 244 2.55 -14.02 -19.03
C SER A 244 1.63 -15.11 -18.44
N ARG A 245 1.32 -16.17 -19.18
CA ARG A 245 0.56 -17.33 -18.68
C ARG A 245 1.26 -18.08 -17.54
N HIS A 246 2.55 -17.87 -17.38
CA HIS A 246 3.35 -18.40 -16.26
C HIS A 246 3.17 -17.59 -14.96
N VAL A 247 2.51 -16.42 -15.02
CA VAL A 247 2.25 -15.57 -13.85
C VAL A 247 0.95 -15.98 -13.17
N GLU A 248 1.06 -16.32 -11.90
CA GLU A 248 -0.06 -16.59 -11.01
C GLU A 248 -0.43 -15.34 -10.20
N LEU A 249 -1.73 -15.17 -9.92
CA LEU A 249 -2.24 -14.08 -9.09
C LEU A 249 -3.09 -14.63 -7.96
N VAL A 250 -2.96 -14.05 -6.76
CA VAL A 250 -3.70 -14.47 -5.56
C VAL A 250 -4.19 -13.24 -4.80
N ALA A 251 -5.42 -13.26 -4.31
CA ALA A 251 -5.91 -12.26 -3.37
C ALA A 251 -5.57 -12.68 -1.93
N MET A 252 -4.71 -11.92 -1.25
CA MET A 252 -4.13 -12.30 0.04
C MET A 252 -3.58 -11.09 0.82
N ASP A 253 -3.59 -11.17 2.15
CA ASP A 253 -2.97 -10.17 3.03
C ASP A 253 -1.47 -10.45 3.21
N ALA A 254 -0.62 -9.44 2.97
CA ALA A 254 0.83 -9.56 3.13
C ALA A 254 1.28 -9.76 4.58
N LEU A 255 0.42 -9.45 5.57
CA LEU A 255 0.69 -9.67 6.99
C LEU A 255 0.18 -11.04 7.50
N ASP A 256 -0.53 -11.79 6.67
CA ASP A 256 -1.09 -13.10 7.00
C ASP A 256 -1.16 -13.95 5.72
N ALA A 257 0.02 -14.20 5.14
CA ALA A 257 0.16 -14.90 3.90
C ALA A 257 -0.12 -16.40 4.07
N ALA A 258 -0.90 -16.93 3.15
CA ALA A 258 -1.27 -18.32 3.06
C ALA A 258 -0.15 -19.20 2.49
N PHE A 259 1.11 -18.75 2.41
CA PHE A 259 2.24 -19.62 2.10
C PHE A 259 2.63 -20.47 3.31
N ALA A 260 3.01 -21.72 3.06
CA ALA A 260 3.69 -22.57 4.02
C ALA A 260 5.00 -21.92 4.49
N ASP A 261 5.44 -22.33 5.67
CA ASP A 261 6.70 -21.84 6.23
C ASP A 261 7.86 -22.35 5.36
N GLY A 262 8.83 -21.49 5.05
CA GLY A 262 10.02 -21.90 4.30
C GLY A 262 9.78 -22.27 2.82
N SER A 263 8.66 -21.89 2.21
CA SER A 263 8.28 -22.37 0.88
C SER A 263 8.63 -21.45 -0.29
N VAL A 264 9.11 -20.23 -0.03
CA VAL A 264 9.36 -19.21 -1.05
C VAL A 264 10.86 -18.94 -1.19
N ALA A 265 11.39 -19.01 -2.42
CA ALA A 265 12.82 -18.73 -2.65
C ALA A 265 13.12 -17.23 -2.63
N CYS A 266 12.22 -16.41 -3.20
CA CYS A 266 12.37 -14.97 -3.21
C CYS A 266 11.05 -14.22 -3.02
N ILE A 267 11.09 -13.19 -2.18
CA ILE A 267 10.02 -12.20 -2.05
C ILE A 267 10.52 -10.86 -2.60
N VAL A 268 9.72 -10.26 -3.46
CA VAL A 268 9.91 -8.90 -3.95
C VAL A 268 8.83 -8.01 -3.37
N THR A 269 9.24 -6.89 -2.77
CA THR A 269 8.34 -5.83 -2.30
C THR A 269 8.63 -4.55 -3.05
N SER A 270 7.61 -3.89 -3.59
CA SER A 270 7.76 -2.63 -4.33
C SER A 270 6.80 -1.57 -3.77
N PHE A 271 7.31 -0.52 -3.12
CA PHE A 271 6.52 0.52 -2.42
C PHE A 271 5.55 -0.07 -1.38
N LEU A 272 6.05 -0.97 -0.52
CA LEU A 272 5.23 -1.72 0.43
C LEU A 272 5.58 -1.47 1.90
N ILE A 273 6.87 -1.48 2.26
CA ILE A 273 7.29 -1.40 3.68
C ILE A 273 6.75 -0.12 4.35
N ASP A 274 6.74 0.98 3.62
CA ASP A 274 6.29 2.30 4.04
C ASP A 274 4.77 2.43 4.16
N LEU A 275 4.00 1.44 3.69
CA LEU A 275 2.54 1.39 3.86
C LEU A 275 2.13 0.86 5.24
N PHE A 276 3.05 0.22 5.97
CA PHE A 276 2.72 -0.41 7.25
C PHE A 276 3.09 0.46 8.45
N PRO A 277 2.17 0.67 9.40
CA PRO A 277 2.50 1.30 10.68
C PRO A 277 3.41 0.41 11.54
N GLU A 278 3.51 -0.89 11.25
CA GLU A 278 4.39 -1.84 11.93
C GLU A 278 5.14 -2.73 10.90
N PRO A 279 6.17 -2.20 10.21
CA PRO A 279 6.88 -2.92 9.15
C PRO A 279 7.59 -4.20 9.67
N ARG A 280 7.82 -4.30 10.99
CA ARG A 280 8.33 -5.53 11.61
C ARG A 280 7.39 -6.72 11.44
N ARG A 281 6.07 -6.51 11.44
CA ARG A 281 5.10 -7.59 11.22
C ARG A 281 5.20 -8.12 9.80
N LEU A 282 5.34 -7.23 8.81
CA LEU A 282 5.62 -7.62 7.43
C LEU A 282 6.94 -8.39 7.33
N ALA A 283 8.02 -7.87 7.92
CA ALA A 283 9.33 -8.54 7.88
C ALA A 283 9.30 -9.92 8.54
N SER A 284 8.58 -10.08 9.66
CA SER A 284 8.39 -11.38 10.31
C SER A 284 7.64 -12.36 9.41
N GLU A 285 6.62 -11.89 8.70
CA GLU A 285 5.84 -12.74 7.80
C GLU A 285 6.64 -13.14 6.56
N ILE A 286 7.42 -12.20 5.99
CA ILE A 286 8.36 -12.48 4.91
C ILE A 286 9.45 -13.47 5.36
N HIS A 287 10.00 -13.30 6.56
CA HIS A 287 10.99 -14.23 7.13
C HIS A 287 10.40 -15.63 7.27
N ARG A 288 9.17 -15.76 7.75
CA ARG A 288 8.48 -17.05 7.90
C ARG A 288 8.32 -17.78 6.57
N ILE A 289 7.85 -17.10 5.52
CA ILE A 289 7.55 -17.74 4.23
C ILE A 289 8.78 -18.04 3.38
N LEU A 290 9.88 -17.30 3.58
CA LEU A 290 11.12 -17.55 2.84
C LEU A 290 11.79 -18.84 3.31
N CYS A 291 12.26 -19.66 2.36
CA CYS A 291 13.11 -20.82 2.64
C CYS A 291 14.43 -20.39 3.30
N ASP A 292 15.16 -21.36 3.84
CA ASP A 292 16.54 -21.09 4.26
C ASP A 292 17.36 -20.57 3.07
N ASP A 293 18.20 -19.58 3.32
CA ASP A 293 18.91 -18.80 2.29
C ASP A 293 18.02 -18.05 1.27
N GLY A 294 16.70 -18.03 1.48
CA GLY A 294 15.75 -17.27 0.68
C GLY A 294 16.03 -15.76 0.73
N VAL A 295 15.65 -15.03 -0.32
CA VAL A 295 16.02 -13.62 -0.50
C VAL A 295 14.82 -12.70 -0.52
N TRP A 296 14.91 -11.61 0.24
CA TRP A 296 14.00 -10.48 0.16
C TRP A 296 14.64 -9.36 -0.66
N ILE A 297 14.02 -9.01 -1.78
CA ILE A 297 14.34 -7.82 -2.57
C ILE A 297 13.28 -6.74 -2.28
N ASN A 298 13.69 -5.65 -1.65
CA ASN A 298 12.83 -4.49 -1.41
C ASN A 298 13.22 -3.33 -2.33
N TYR A 299 12.24 -2.74 -2.99
CA TYR A 299 12.36 -1.48 -3.72
C TYR A 299 11.31 -0.49 -3.21
N GLY A 300 11.72 0.61 -2.59
CA GLY A 300 10.75 1.59 -2.12
C GLY A 300 11.40 2.83 -1.53
N PRO A 301 10.62 3.89 -1.31
CA PRO A 301 11.14 5.13 -0.75
C PRO A 301 11.48 4.94 0.74
N SER A 302 12.16 5.93 1.31
CA SER A 302 12.20 6.12 2.77
C SER A 302 10.84 6.54 3.37
N GLY A 303 9.73 6.26 2.69
CA GLY A 303 8.37 6.67 3.03
C GLY A 303 8.01 8.13 2.70
N PRO A 304 6.72 8.45 2.49
CA PRO A 304 6.24 9.83 2.38
C PRO A 304 6.51 10.66 3.64
N LEU A 305 6.27 11.98 3.57
CA LEU A 305 6.41 12.85 4.73
C LEU A 305 5.54 12.39 5.92
N GLN A 306 4.40 11.75 5.65
CA GLN A 306 3.53 11.21 6.70
C GLN A 306 3.85 9.76 7.12
N ALA A 307 4.85 9.11 6.51
CA ALA A 307 5.21 7.75 6.88
C ALA A 307 5.69 7.71 8.32
N PHE A 308 5.20 6.72 9.06
CA PHE A 308 5.57 6.53 10.46
C PHE A 308 7.04 6.10 10.60
N PHE A 309 7.51 5.23 9.70
CA PHE A 309 8.91 4.87 9.59
C PHE A 309 9.49 5.44 8.31
N ARG A 310 10.67 6.03 8.45
CA ARG A 310 11.54 6.37 7.34
C ARG A 310 12.81 5.58 7.48
N PHE A 311 13.22 4.96 6.38
CA PHE A 311 14.46 4.21 6.33
C PHE A 311 15.33 4.84 5.26
N ASP A 312 16.46 5.43 5.64
CA ASP A 312 17.55 5.61 4.70
C ASP A 312 18.24 4.26 4.39
N GLN A 313 19.33 4.30 3.63
CA GLN A 313 20.06 3.09 3.24
C GLN A 313 20.63 2.33 4.45
N THR A 314 21.16 3.06 5.45
CA THR A 314 21.76 2.49 6.66
C THR A 314 20.68 1.94 7.58
N GLU A 315 19.59 2.67 7.76
CA GLU A 315 18.45 2.27 8.58
C GLU A 315 17.73 1.06 7.98
N SER A 316 17.59 1.00 6.64
CA SER A 316 17.05 -0.18 5.95
C SER A 316 17.87 -1.43 6.25
N ALA A 317 19.20 -1.32 6.20
CA ALA A 317 20.07 -2.45 6.49
C ALA A 317 19.99 -2.89 7.96
N ALA A 318 19.98 -1.94 8.90
CA ALA A 318 19.82 -2.24 10.32
C ALA A 318 18.45 -2.85 10.64
N PHE A 319 17.39 -2.40 9.97
CA PHE A 319 16.05 -2.99 10.08
C PHE A 319 16.03 -4.45 9.61
N LEU A 320 16.64 -4.73 8.46
CA LEU A 320 16.71 -6.08 7.89
C LEU A 320 17.55 -7.02 8.77
N ASP A 321 18.71 -6.57 9.28
CA ASP A 321 19.51 -7.33 10.26
C ASP A 321 18.70 -7.67 11.51
N ALA A 322 17.99 -6.69 12.06
CA ALA A 322 17.13 -6.90 13.22
C ALA A 322 15.97 -7.88 12.93
N ALA A 323 15.55 -8.01 11.68
CA ALA A 323 14.52 -8.95 11.24
C ALA A 323 15.06 -10.35 10.84
N GLY A 324 16.37 -10.61 11.04
CA GLY A 324 16.97 -11.91 10.71
C GLY A 324 17.42 -12.04 9.25
N PHE A 325 17.82 -10.93 8.63
CA PHE A 325 18.33 -10.91 7.26
C PHE A 325 19.73 -10.29 7.20
N THR A 326 20.62 -10.89 6.42
CA THR A 326 21.90 -10.29 6.05
C THR A 326 21.77 -9.55 4.74
N VAL A 327 22.03 -8.24 4.72
CA VAL A 327 22.02 -7.44 3.49
C VAL A 327 23.18 -7.84 2.60
N ILE A 328 22.86 -8.22 1.36
CA ILE A 328 23.83 -8.64 0.33
C ILE A 328 23.99 -7.61 -0.81
N GLY A 329 23.08 -6.62 -0.88
CA GLY A 329 23.18 -5.49 -1.80
C GLY A 329 22.25 -4.37 -1.37
N ALA A 330 22.69 -3.12 -1.51
CA ALA A 330 21.87 -1.95 -1.20
C ALA A 330 22.29 -0.79 -2.11
N GLU A 331 21.34 -0.22 -2.83
CA GLU A 331 21.56 0.87 -3.78
C GLU A 331 20.44 1.90 -3.67
N ALA A 332 20.78 3.18 -3.83
CA ALA A 332 19.83 4.28 -3.79
C ALA A 332 19.61 4.86 -5.19
N TYR A 333 18.36 5.09 -5.55
CA TYR A 333 17.94 5.57 -6.85
C TYR A 333 17.00 6.75 -6.70
N ARG A 334 17.21 7.79 -7.51
CA ARG A 334 16.16 8.79 -7.75
C ARG A 334 15.18 8.22 -8.76
N THR A 335 13.90 8.26 -8.42
CA THR A 335 12.80 7.81 -9.28
C THR A 335 11.63 8.77 -9.15
N THR A 336 10.83 8.84 -10.20
CA THR A 336 9.50 9.40 -10.10
C THR A 336 8.56 8.39 -9.41
N TYR A 337 7.49 8.90 -8.83
CA TYR A 337 6.39 8.11 -8.28
C TYR A 337 5.08 8.54 -8.95
N LEU A 338 4.46 7.58 -9.64
CA LEU A 338 3.26 7.78 -10.44
C LEU A 338 3.40 8.94 -11.44
N ASP A 339 4.51 8.97 -12.19
CA ASP A 339 4.66 9.92 -13.30
C ASP A 339 3.82 9.52 -14.50
N LEU A 340 2.62 10.07 -14.51
CA LEU A 340 1.64 9.92 -15.57
C LEU A 340 1.60 11.14 -16.49
N SER A 341 2.58 12.06 -16.41
CA SER A 341 2.55 13.33 -17.15
C SER A 341 2.46 13.18 -18.67
N ARG A 342 2.96 12.06 -19.21
CA ARG A 342 2.83 11.73 -20.63
C ARG A 342 1.36 11.54 -21.05
N ASP A 343 0.60 10.82 -20.22
CA ASP A 343 -0.77 10.43 -20.53
C ASP A 343 -1.77 11.48 -19.96
N PHE A 344 -1.39 12.15 -18.87
CA PHE A 344 -2.13 13.20 -18.17
C PHE A 344 -1.21 14.37 -17.82
N PRO A 345 -1.05 15.37 -18.70
CA PRO A 345 -0.12 16.49 -18.46
C PRO A 345 -0.41 17.32 -17.20
N SER A 346 -1.64 17.27 -16.69
CA SER A 346 -2.03 17.93 -15.43
C SER A 346 -1.69 17.10 -14.18
N TRP A 347 -1.20 15.88 -14.34
CA TRP A 347 -0.84 15.00 -13.24
C TRP A 347 0.49 15.44 -12.66
N SER A 348 0.49 15.83 -11.39
CA SER A 348 1.72 16.07 -10.65
C SER A 348 2.32 14.75 -10.21
N PHE A 349 3.63 14.60 -10.38
CA PHE A 349 4.38 13.49 -9.80
C PHE A 349 5.36 13.98 -8.76
N GLN A 350 5.78 13.07 -7.89
CA GLN A 350 6.80 13.34 -6.88
C GLN A 350 8.10 12.62 -7.27
N ASN A 351 9.22 13.22 -6.93
CA ASN A 351 10.52 12.56 -7.01
C ASN A 351 10.86 11.97 -5.64
N HIS A 352 11.15 10.68 -5.61
CA HIS A 352 11.56 9.96 -4.42
C HIS A 352 12.99 9.47 -4.56
N VAL A 353 13.66 9.32 -3.43
CA VAL A 353 14.84 8.44 -3.34
C VAL A 353 14.31 7.08 -2.89
N CYS A 354 14.37 6.11 -3.79
CA CYS A 354 14.04 4.72 -3.50
C CYS A 354 15.31 3.92 -3.25
N TYR A 355 15.22 2.98 -2.32
CA TYR A 355 16.30 2.07 -1.97
C TYR A 355 15.96 0.69 -2.52
N LEU A 356 16.85 0.16 -3.36
CA LEU A 356 16.84 -1.24 -3.77
C LEU A 356 17.74 -2.00 -2.79
N THR A 357 17.15 -2.84 -1.97
CA THR A 357 17.90 -3.65 -1.00
C THR A 357 17.62 -5.13 -1.23
N SER A 358 18.67 -5.91 -1.40
CA SER A 358 18.62 -7.37 -1.45
C SER A 358 19.17 -7.91 -0.14
N ALA A 359 18.39 -8.72 0.56
CA ALA A 359 18.79 -9.30 1.84
C ALA A 359 18.45 -10.78 1.92
N ARG A 360 19.41 -11.58 2.38
CA ARG A 360 19.28 -13.03 2.51
C ARG A 360 18.80 -13.37 3.91
N LYS A 361 17.82 -14.26 4.03
CA LYS A 361 17.37 -14.80 5.32
C LYS A 361 18.55 -15.52 5.98
N THR A 362 18.91 -15.11 7.19
CA THR A 362 20.01 -15.70 7.95
C THR A 362 19.59 -15.93 9.39
N GLY A 363 19.61 -17.20 9.81
CA GLY A 363 19.24 -17.60 11.17
C GLY A 363 17.77 -17.31 11.50
N GLU A 364 17.45 -17.47 12.78
CA GLU A 364 16.14 -17.10 13.32
C GLU A 364 16.02 -15.57 13.40
N ALA A 365 14.83 -15.05 13.11
CA ALA A 365 14.52 -13.65 13.39
C ALA A 365 14.81 -13.41 14.88
N ARG A 366 15.79 -12.54 15.18
CA ARG A 366 16.10 -12.20 16.57
C ARG A 366 14.83 -11.65 17.18
N GLN A 367 14.18 -12.41 18.05
CA GLN A 367 13.18 -11.88 18.95
C GLN A 367 13.90 -10.93 19.90
N LYS A 368 14.19 -9.71 19.43
CA LYS A 368 14.35 -8.58 20.34
C LYS A 368 13.01 -8.52 21.03
N LEU A 369 12.97 -8.95 22.30
CA LEU A 369 11.88 -8.71 23.24
C LEU A 369 11.30 -7.37 22.86
N VAL A 370 10.06 -7.37 22.35
CA VAL A 370 9.32 -6.13 22.09
C VAL A 370 9.47 -5.36 23.38
N ARG A 371 10.23 -4.25 23.33
CA ARG A 371 10.41 -3.44 24.54
C ARG A 371 9.01 -3.05 24.92
N ARG A 372 8.56 -3.57 26.07
CA ARG A 372 7.25 -3.30 26.64
C ARG A 372 7.05 -1.79 26.55
N THR A 373 5.92 -1.37 25.95
CA THR A 373 5.47 0.01 26.02
C THR A 373 5.48 0.38 27.50
N PRO A 374 6.23 1.42 27.93
CA PRO A 374 6.28 1.79 29.32
C PRO A 374 4.86 2.01 29.83
N ASN A 375 4.53 1.50 31.02
CA ASN A 375 3.26 1.87 31.64
C ASN A 375 3.20 3.41 31.78
N ALA A 376 2.00 4.00 31.83
CA ALA A 376 1.86 5.44 32.02
C ALA A 376 2.63 5.97 33.24
N THR A 377 2.84 5.13 34.26
CA THR A 377 3.63 5.38 35.47
C THR A 377 5.15 5.32 35.27
N GLU A 378 5.62 4.75 34.15
CA GLU A 378 7.03 4.58 33.79
C GLU A 378 7.51 5.68 32.82
N ILE A 379 6.60 6.54 32.36
CA ILE A 379 6.91 7.73 31.57
C ILE A 379 7.40 8.81 32.55
N PRO A 380 8.58 9.42 32.34
CA PRO A 380 9.11 10.44 33.25
C PRO A 380 8.07 11.54 33.48
N GLU A 381 7.82 11.90 34.74
CA GLU A 381 6.87 12.96 35.08
C GLU A 381 7.24 14.29 34.42
N ILE A 382 8.52 14.53 34.14
CA ILE A 382 9.02 15.80 33.61
C ILE A 382 9.23 15.68 32.09
N VAL A 383 8.46 16.46 31.34
CA VAL A 383 8.65 16.64 29.90
C VAL A 383 9.91 17.47 29.69
N PRO A 384 10.87 17.07 28.83
CA PRO A 384 12.11 17.82 28.64
C PRO A 384 11.85 19.25 28.14
N GLN A 385 12.74 20.19 28.53
CA GLN A 385 12.64 21.58 28.11
C GLN A 385 12.92 21.73 26.62
N HIS A 386 11.95 22.38 25.95
CA HIS A 386 11.97 23.03 24.63
C HIS A 386 13.15 22.72 23.70
N PHE A 387 12.81 22.31 22.47
CA PHE A 387 13.67 22.31 21.30
C PHE A 387 14.35 23.69 21.10
N PRO A 388 15.68 23.83 21.28
CA PRO A 388 16.37 25.07 20.97
C PRO A 388 16.26 25.32 19.45
N GLY A 389 15.63 26.43 19.06
CA GLY A 389 15.46 26.80 17.65
C GLY A 389 14.19 26.29 16.97
N ALA A 390 13.24 25.70 17.71
CA ALA A 390 11.89 25.42 17.18
C ALA A 390 10.96 26.63 17.35
N ASN A 391 10.32 27.05 16.27
CA ASN A 391 9.31 28.10 16.22
C ASN A 391 8.03 27.54 15.59
N LEU A 392 6.88 27.83 16.19
CA LEU A 392 5.59 27.59 15.55
C LEU A 392 5.21 28.83 14.73
N ILE A 393 4.99 28.64 13.44
CA ILE A 393 4.56 29.68 12.53
C ILE A 393 3.10 29.39 12.17
N HIS A 394 2.19 30.24 12.65
CA HIS A 394 0.82 30.23 12.18
C HIS A 394 0.75 30.96 10.84
N ARG A 395 0.40 30.25 9.78
CA ARG A 395 0.20 30.85 8.46
C ARG A 395 -1.30 30.89 8.18
N GLN A 396 -1.84 32.10 8.15
CA GLN A 396 -3.20 32.36 7.69
C GLN A 396 -3.11 32.91 6.27
N ASN A 397 -3.57 32.14 5.29
CA ASN A 397 -3.64 32.62 3.92
C ASN A 397 -4.84 33.55 3.81
N LEU A 398 -4.60 34.84 3.56
CA LEU A 398 -5.66 35.86 3.55
C LEU A 398 -6.55 35.79 2.30
N ASP A 399 -6.12 35.06 1.26
CA ASP A 399 -6.78 35.03 -0.05
C ASP A 399 -7.72 33.83 -0.27
N VAL A 400 -7.86 32.91 0.70
CA VAL A 400 -8.75 31.75 0.59
C VAL A 400 -9.34 31.43 1.96
N GLU A 401 -10.62 31.04 2.05
CA GLU A 401 -11.26 30.44 3.25
C GLU A 401 -10.61 29.08 3.62
N GLN A 402 -9.30 29.06 3.85
CA GLN A 402 -8.58 27.87 4.28
C GLN A 402 -8.39 27.90 5.80
N THR A 403 -8.55 26.72 6.39
CA THR A 403 -8.26 26.44 7.79
C THR A 403 -6.83 26.87 8.10
N PRO A 404 -6.59 27.63 9.19
CA PRO A 404 -5.24 28.07 9.54
C PRO A 404 -4.30 26.87 9.69
N ILE A 405 -3.16 26.93 8.99
CA ILE A 405 -2.14 25.88 9.02
C ILE A 405 -1.08 26.31 10.04
N THR A 406 -0.67 25.38 10.91
CA THR A 406 0.44 25.62 11.83
C THR A 406 1.68 24.88 11.33
N ILE A 407 2.79 25.60 11.17
CA ILE A 407 4.05 25.05 10.70
C ILE A 407 5.01 25.01 11.88
N LEU A 408 5.48 23.82 12.24
CA LEU A 408 6.65 23.65 13.08
C LEU A 408 7.90 23.92 12.25
N ARG A 409 8.63 24.98 12.58
CA ARG A 409 9.92 25.29 12.00
C ARG A 409 11.01 24.96 13.01
N HIS A 410 11.98 24.12 12.69
CA HIS A 410 13.10 23.79 13.57
C HIS A 410 14.44 23.99 12.87
N ASP A 411 15.31 24.81 13.45
CA ASP A 411 16.66 25.07 12.94
C ASP A 411 17.68 24.11 13.60
N GLY A 412 17.41 22.80 13.48
CA GLY A 412 18.12 21.76 14.26
C GLY A 412 19.48 21.37 13.71
N VAL A 413 19.76 21.78 12.47
CA VAL A 413 21.06 21.63 11.81
C VAL A 413 21.47 23.01 11.30
N PRO A 414 22.67 23.52 11.65
CA PRO A 414 23.15 24.80 11.11
C PRO A 414 23.06 24.82 9.58
N GLY A 415 22.30 25.77 9.04
CA GLY A 415 22.10 25.92 7.59
C GLY A 415 20.94 25.10 6.98
N ARG A 416 20.16 24.33 7.76
CA ARG A 416 19.00 23.59 7.25
C ARG A 416 17.79 23.74 8.18
N THR A 417 16.87 24.60 7.77
CA THR A 417 15.57 24.74 8.42
C THR A 417 14.64 23.60 8.01
N ILE A 418 14.11 22.86 8.97
CA ILE A 418 13.05 21.87 8.75
C ILE A 418 11.71 22.56 9.02
N SER A 419 10.75 22.46 8.09
CA SER A 419 9.39 22.97 8.27
C SER A 419 8.40 21.81 8.11
N LEU A 420 7.57 21.57 9.10
CA LEU A 420 6.56 20.52 9.12
C LEU A 420 5.18 21.14 9.36
N GLU A 421 4.23 20.90 8.48
CA GLU A 421 2.83 21.24 8.77
C GLU A 421 2.31 20.29 9.85
N ILE A 422 1.74 20.85 10.90
CA ILE A 422 1.18 20.10 12.02
C ILE A 422 -0.26 20.53 12.28
N THR A 423 -1.06 19.61 12.80
CA THR A 423 -2.43 19.91 13.19
C THR A 423 -2.46 20.95 14.31
N SER A 424 -3.56 21.67 14.46
CA SER A 424 -3.76 22.61 15.58
C SER A 424 -3.65 21.92 16.94
N GLY A 425 -4.09 20.66 17.04
CA GLY A 425 -3.91 19.82 18.23
C GLY A 425 -2.44 19.56 18.53
N THR A 426 -1.67 19.11 17.55
CA THR A 426 -0.21 18.89 17.67
C THR A 426 0.52 20.18 18.03
N ALA A 427 0.17 21.31 17.40
CA ALA A 427 0.77 22.61 17.71
C ALA A 427 0.53 23.03 19.15
N ARG A 428 -0.70 22.85 19.65
CA ARG A 428 -1.03 23.09 21.05
C ARG A 428 -0.23 22.19 21.98
N VAL A 429 -0.04 20.91 21.65
CA VAL A 429 0.79 20.00 22.45
C VAL A 429 2.19 20.55 22.55
N MET A 430 2.79 20.92 21.41
CA MET A 430 4.15 21.45 21.35
C MET A 430 4.33 22.76 22.14
N MET A 431 3.34 23.66 22.16
CA MET A 431 3.39 24.89 22.96
C MET A 431 3.43 24.64 24.46
N LEU A 432 2.97 23.47 24.91
CA LEU A 432 2.91 23.12 26.32
C LEU A 432 4.14 22.32 26.77
N VAL A 433 5.00 21.88 25.84
CA VAL A 433 6.28 21.22 26.09
C VAL A 433 7.33 22.26 26.48
N ASP A 434 7.31 22.67 27.74
CA ASP A 434 8.10 23.79 28.26
C ASP A 434 9.22 23.41 29.24
N GLY A 435 9.40 22.12 29.52
CA GLY A 435 10.40 21.67 30.50
C GLY A 435 10.00 21.78 31.95
N LYS A 436 8.81 22.32 32.24
CA LYS A 436 8.36 22.67 33.58
C LYS A 436 7.11 21.89 33.98
N ARG A 437 6.21 21.67 33.02
CA ARG A 437 4.95 20.97 33.25
C ARG A 437 5.10 19.46 33.05
N THR A 438 4.41 18.71 33.92
CA THR A 438 4.30 17.26 33.78
C THR A 438 3.34 16.89 32.67
N VAL A 439 3.41 15.64 32.18
CA VAL A 439 2.46 15.19 31.16
C VAL A 439 1.01 15.29 31.65
N ASP A 440 0.78 15.01 32.93
CA ASP A 440 -0.52 15.16 33.58
C ASP A 440 -0.99 16.61 33.60
N GLN A 441 -0.10 17.56 33.93
CA GLN A 441 -0.42 18.99 33.89
C GLN A 441 -0.73 19.49 32.47
N ILE A 442 -0.06 18.94 31.45
CA ILE A 442 -0.34 19.26 30.05
C ILE A 442 -1.69 18.66 29.62
N ALA A 443 -1.98 17.42 29.99
CA ALA A 443 -3.26 16.77 29.70
C ALA A 443 -4.43 17.50 30.38
N ASP A 444 -4.26 17.94 31.62
CA ASP A 444 -5.26 18.73 32.35
C ASP A 444 -5.53 20.09 31.69
N LEU A 445 -4.50 20.73 31.12
CA LEU A 445 -4.67 21.97 30.36
C LEU A 445 -5.44 21.74 29.05
N PHE A 446 -5.20 20.62 28.37
CA PHE A 446 -5.96 20.25 27.17
C PHE A 446 -7.45 20.07 27.44
N ASN A 447 -7.77 19.41 28.56
CA ASN A 447 -9.15 19.11 28.95
C ASN A 447 -9.93 20.35 29.42
N ARG A 448 -9.26 21.48 29.70
CA ARG A 448 -9.92 22.74 30.10
C ARG A 448 -10.36 23.62 28.93
N ASP A 449 -9.69 23.52 27.77
CA ASP A 449 -9.82 24.49 26.67
C ASP A 449 -10.49 23.94 25.39
N ALA A 450 -10.87 22.65 25.32
CA ALA A 450 -11.56 22.03 24.17
C ALA A 450 -12.18 20.66 24.49
N THR A 451 -12.79 20.01 23.50
CA THR A 451 -13.37 18.66 23.55
C THR A 451 -12.43 17.68 24.29
N PRO A 452 -12.90 17.01 25.34
CA PRO A 452 -12.05 16.14 26.17
C PRO A 452 -11.50 14.99 25.32
N LEU A 453 -10.18 14.91 25.22
CA LEU A 453 -9.49 13.75 24.67
C LEU A 453 -9.15 12.83 25.84
N PRO A 454 -9.39 11.50 25.72
CA PRO A 454 -8.95 10.55 26.73
C PRO A 454 -7.45 10.72 27.01
N LYS A 455 -7.05 10.71 28.30
CA LYS A 455 -5.66 10.84 28.73
C LYS A 455 -4.73 9.89 27.97
N ASP A 456 -5.18 8.67 27.71
CA ASP A 456 -4.41 7.65 27.00
C ASP A 456 -4.11 8.01 25.53
N GLU A 457 -4.98 8.75 24.84
CA GLU A 457 -4.70 9.25 23.49
C GLU A 457 -3.63 10.35 23.50
N ILE A 458 -3.70 11.25 24.49
CA ILE A 458 -2.69 12.30 24.67
C ILE A 458 -1.33 11.68 24.99
N MET A 459 -1.31 10.70 25.90
CA MET A 459 -0.09 9.94 26.28
C MET A 459 0.46 9.13 25.10
N GLY A 460 -0.43 8.54 24.28
CA GLY A 460 -0.08 7.84 23.05
C GLY A 460 0.59 8.77 22.04
N ALA A 461 0.04 9.96 21.82
CA ALA A 461 0.63 10.97 20.94
C ALA A 461 2.01 11.44 21.43
N PHE A 462 2.19 11.64 22.74
CA PHE A 462 3.48 11.99 23.32
C PHE A 462 4.51 10.87 23.19
N SER A 463 4.16 9.64 23.59
CA SER A 463 5.06 8.49 23.50
C SER A 463 5.51 8.26 22.06
N HIS A 464 4.56 8.34 21.12
CA HIS A 464 4.81 8.24 19.69
C HIS A 464 5.77 9.32 19.19
N TYR A 465 5.64 10.56 19.68
CA TYR A 465 6.52 11.67 19.33
C TYR A 465 7.94 11.53 19.93
N PHE A 466 8.06 11.02 21.15
CA PHE A 466 9.36 10.78 21.81
C PHE A 466 10.11 9.56 21.26
N GLU A 467 9.40 8.54 20.78
CA GLU A 467 9.99 7.33 20.20
C GLU A 467 10.55 7.53 18.78
N GLN A 468 10.13 8.59 18.06
CA GLN A 468 10.57 8.93 16.70
C GLN A 468 12.02 9.45 16.59
N GLY A 469 12.80 9.47 17.67
CA GLY A 469 14.23 9.83 17.61
C GLY A 469 14.53 11.32 17.31
N LEU A 470 13.50 12.17 17.18
CA LEU A 470 13.64 13.63 17.09
C LEU A 470 14.28 14.25 18.34
N LEU A 471 14.27 13.49 19.45
CA LEU A 471 15.02 13.77 20.65
C LEU A 471 15.93 12.57 20.89
N SER A 472 17.23 12.74 20.69
CA SER A 472 18.26 11.84 21.21
C SER A 472 18.30 11.90 22.75
N TRP A 473 17.17 11.63 23.42
CA TRP A 473 17.01 11.84 24.86
C TRP A 473 17.65 10.73 25.71
N ARG A 474 18.01 9.59 25.12
CA ARG A 474 18.71 8.49 25.83
C ARG A 474 20.24 8.63 25.82
N GLY A 475 20.74 9.82 25.49
CA GLY A 475 22.17 10.15 25.47
C GLY A 475 22.62 11.13 26.55
N ARG A 476 21.89 11.27 27.67
CA ARG A 476 22.32 12.02 28.85
C ARG A 476 22.03 11.26 30.13
#